data_AF-A0AAJ1X7M6-F1
#
_entry.id   AF-A0AAJ1X7M6-F1
#
_cell.length_a   1.000
_cell.length_b   1.000
_cell.length_c   1.000
_cell.angle_alpha   90.00
_cell.angle_beta   90.00
_cell.angle_gamma   90.00
#
_symmetry.space_group_name_H-M   'P 1'
#
loop_
_entity.id
_entity.type
_entity.pdbx_description
1 polymer ?
#
loop_
_entity_poly.entity_id
_entity_poly.type
_entity_poly.pdbx_seq_one_letter_code
_entity_poly.pdbx_strand_id
1 'polypeptide(L)'
;IGSDQVATVDGQPIGKPGDFTRAQAQLRALSGQIVEFHSALAVTDGHRVEKADIVTRCKFRRLSDQAIDAYLRAEEPYDTAGSAKAESLGIALMESIQSDDPT
;
A
#
# COMPACT_ATOMS: atom_id res chain seq x y z
N ILE A 1 -2.80 -16.09 -17.03
CA ILE A 1 -1.99 -15.16 -16.22
C ILE A 1 -2.82 -14.78 -15.01
N GLY A 2 -2.26 -14.86 -13.81
CA GLY A 2 -2.92 -14.41 -12.58
C GLY A 2 -2.00 -13.48 -11.81
N SER A 3 -2.57 -12.53 -11.09
CA SER A 3 -1.82 -11.60 -10.25
C SER A 3 -2.61 -11.28 -8.98
N ASP A 4 -1.89 -10.92 -7.92
CA ASP A 4 -2.47 -10.43 -6.67
C ASP A 4 -1.53 -9.40 -6.04
N GLN A 5 -2.08 -8.53 -5.19
CA GLN A 5 -1.29 -7.53 -4.48
C GLN A 5 -1.67 -7.49 -3.00
N VAL A 6 -0.67 -7.56 -2.13
CA VAL A 6 -0.83 -7.46 -0.67
C VAL A 6 0.16 -6.46 -0.09
N ALA A 7 -0.16 -5.89 1.07
CA ALA A 7 0.69 -4.95 1.78
C ALA A 7 1.10 -5.50 3.14
N THR A 8 2.33 -5.23 3.57
CA THR A 8 2.82 -5.54 4.91
C THR A 8 3.52 -4.35 5.56
N VAL A 9 3.49 -4.28 6.89
CA VAL A 9 4.31 -3.37 7.70
C VAL A 9 4.92 -4.19 8.83
N ASP A 10 6.24 -4.09 9.02
CA ASP A 10 6.98 -4.92 9.99
C ASP A 10 6.66 -6.43 9.87
N GLY A 11 6.49 -6.92 8.64
CA GLY A 11 6.14 -8.31 8.34
C GLY A 11 4.70 -8.72 8.67
N GLN A 12 3.85 -7.80 9.11
CA GLN A 12 2.43 -8.06 9.38
C GLN A 12 1.55 -7.61 8.21
N PRO A 13 0.58 -8.43 7.77
CA PRO A 13 -0.29 -8.08 6.65
C PRO A 13 -1.24 -6.93 7.01
N ILE A 14 -1.44 -6.03 6.05
CA ILE A 14 -2.35 -4.90 6.15
C ILE A 14 -3.46 -5.10 5.13
N GLY A 15 -4.70 -5.13 5.63
CA GLY A 15 -5.89 -5.21 4.80
C GLY A 15 -6.54 -3.85 4.56
N LYS A 16 -7.70 -3.91 3.90
CA LYS A 16 -8.59 -2.76 3.68
C LYS A 16 -9.20 -2.31 5.02
N PRO A 17 -9.20 -1.01 5.34
CA PRO A 17 -9.75 -0.51 6.60
C PRO A 17 -11.28 -0.62 6.65
N GLY A 18 -11.99 -0.55 5.52
CA GLY A 18 -13.44 -0.65 5.42
C GLY A 18 -14.21 0.62 5.81
N ASP A 19 -13.72 1.39 6.78
CA ASP A 19 -14.34 2.63 7.25
C ASP A 19 -13.31 3.70 7.64
N PHE A 20 -13.79 4.94 7.85
CA PHE A 20 -12.97 6.09 8.22
C PHE A 20 -12.18 5.89 9.51
N THR A 21 -12.82 5.36 10.56
CA THR A 21 -12.17 5.19 11.88
C THR A 21 -11.00 4.23 11.80
N ARG A 22 -11.20 3.10 11.10
CA ARG A 22 -10.16 2.11 10.85
C ARG A 22 -9.07 2.64 9.92
N ALA A 23 -9.43 3.45 8.93
CA ALA A 23 -8.46 4.07 8.03
C ALA A 23 -7.58 5.10 8.76
N GLN A 24 -8.17 5.89 9.68
CA GLN A 24 -7.43 6.83 10.53
C GLN A 24 -6.45 6.08 11.44
N ALA A 25 -6.90 5.01 12.10
CA ALA A 25 -6.02 4.17 12.93
C ALA A 25 -4.90 3.52 12.10
N GLN A 26 -5.22 3.05 10.90
CA GLN A 26 -4.25 2.46 9.98
C GLN A 26 -3.20 3.49 9.56
N LEU A 27 -3.58 4.68 9.09
CA LEU A 27 -2.62 5.73 8.71
C LEU A 27 -1.77 6.24 9.88
N ARG A 28 -2.31 6.27 11.11
CA ARG A 28 -1.51 6.54 12.31
C ARG A 28 -0.45 5.48 12.55
N ALA A 29 -0.80 4.20 12.40
CA ALA A 29 0.14 3.09 12.56
C ALA A 29 1.22 3.09 11.47
N LEU A 30 0.87 3.50 10.25
CA LEU A 30 1.80 3.61 9.12
C LEU A 30 2.69 4.86 9.17
N SER A 31 2.33 5.87 9.96
CA SER A 31 3.07 7.14 10.07
C SER A 31 4.54 6.90 10.41
N GLY A 32 5.43 7.33 9.52
CA GLY A 32 6.88 7.15 9.66
C GLY A 32 7.41 5.74 9.40
N GLN A 33 6.56 4.79 9.03
CA GLN A 33 6.94 3.40 8.76
C GLN A 33 7.26 3.16 7.29
N ILE A 34 7.91 2.03 7.01
CA ILE A 34 8.06 1.49 5.66
C ILE A 34 7.00 0.43 5.45
N VAL A 35 6.17 0.63 4.43
CA VAL A 35 5.17 -0.35 3.98
C VAL A 35 5.70 -1.04 2.75
N GLU A 36 5.67 -2.37 2.76
CA GLU A 36 6.06 -3.21 1.62
C GLU A 36 4.80 -3.67 0.88
N PHE A 37 4.69 -3.27 -0.39
CA PHE A 37 3.65 -3.72 -1.30
C PHE A 37 4.22 -4.84 -2.17
N HIS A 38 3.68 -6.04 -2.01
CA HIS A 38 4.02 -7.23 -2.78
C HIS A 38 3.09 -7.35 -3.95
N SER A 39 3.63 -7.35 -5.17
CA SER A 39 2.88 -7.60 -6.39
C SER A 39 3.30 -8.95 -6.96
N ALA A 40 2.46 -9.95 -6.77
CA ALA A 40 2.70 -11.31 -7.23
C ALA A 40 2.12 -11.52 -8.62
N LEU A 41 2.87 -12.17 -9.51
CA LEU A 41 2.46 -12.54 -10.86
C LEU A 41 2.72 -14.03 -11.10
N ALA A 42 1.81 -14.70 -11.80
CA ALA A 42 1.97 -16.04 -12.30
C ALA A 42 1.52 -16.17 -13.77
N VAL A 43 2.39 -16.72 -14.62
CA VAL A 43 2.13 -17.01 -16.03
C VAL A 43 2.23 -18.51 -16.24
N THR A 44 1.27 -19.10 -16.95
CA THR A 44 1.29 -20.51 -17.29
C THR A 44 0.78 -20.74 -18.70
N ASP A 45 1.37 -21.71 -19.39
CA ASP A 45 0.93 -22.24 -20.68
C ASP A 45 0.19 -23.59 -20.53
N GLY A 46 -0.09 -24.03 -19.29
CA GLY A 46 -0.68 -25.34 -18.99
C GLY A 46 0.35 -26.45 -18.72
N HIS A 47 1.63 -26.22 -19.00
CA HIS A 47 2.73 -27.16 -18.77
C HIS A 47 3.76 -26.65 -17.78
N ARG A 48 4.10 -25.35 -17.85
CA ARG A 48 5.01 -24.66 -16.93
C ARG A 48 4.29 -23.49 -16.25
N VAL A 49 4.75 -23.15 -15.04
CA VAL A 49 4.33 -21.94 -14.34
C VAL A 49 5.57 -21.11 -14.01
N GLU A 50 5.63 -19.90 -14.54
CA GLU A 50 6.59 -18.86 -14.12
C GLU A 50 5.91 -17.97 -13.08
N LYS A 51 6.65 -17.57 -12.03
CA LYS A 51 6.14 -16.70 -10.97
C LYS A 51 7.17 -15.65 -10.58
N ALA A 52 6.69 -14.48 -10.19
CA ALA A 52 7.51 -13.41 -9.63
C ALA A 52 6.76 -12.73 -8.48
N ASP A 53 7.51 -12.24 -7.49
CA ASP A 53 7.04 -11.31 -6.46
C ASP A 53 7.91 -10.05 -6.53
N ILE A 54 7.28 -8.91 -6.79
CA ILE A 54 7.93 -7.62 -6.90
C ILE A 54 7.55 -6.81 -5.67
N VAL A 55 8.56 -6.43 -4.88
CA VAL A 55 8.36 -5.68 -3.64
C VAL A 55 8.64 -4.19 -3.88
N THR A 56 7.60 -3.38 -3.73
CA THR A 56 7.72 -1.91 -3.69
C THR A 56 7.70 -1.44 -2.24
N ARG A 57 8.72 -0.68 -1.83
CA ARG A 57 8.84 -0.13 -0.47
C ARG A 57 8.45 1.34 -0.46
N CYS A 58 7.39 1.66 0.27
CA CYS A 58 6.88 3.01 0.45
C CYS A 58 7.18 3.48 1.87
N LYS A 59 8.07 4.47 2.02
CA LYS A 59 8.29 5.11 3.31
C LYS A 59 7.24 6.19 3.51
N PHE A 60 6.44 6.08 4.56
CA PHE A 60 5.47 7.10 4.94
C PHE A 60 6.15 8.24 5.68
N ARG A 61 5.70 9.47 5.42
CA ARG A 61 6.07 10.62 6.24
C ARG A 61 5.57 10.45 7.66
N ARG A 62 6.10 11.24 8.58
CA ARG A 62 5.43 11.45 9.88
C ARG A 62 4.17 12.29 9.64
N LEU A 63 3.02 11.65 9.74
CA LEU A 63 1.72 12.24 9.52
C LEU A 63 1.16 12.82 10.82
N SER A 64 0.55 14.02 10.74
CA SER A 64 -0.27 14.57 11.81
C SER A 64 -1.72 14.10 11.67
N ASP A 65 -2.45 14.05 12.77
CA ASP A 65 -3.88 13.70 12.76
C ASP A 65 -4.70 14.61 11.81
N GLN A 66 -4.37 15.90 11.76
CA GLN A 66 -5.02 16.83 10.85
C GLN A 66 -4.76 16.48 9.38
N ALA A 67 -3.54 16.08 9.03
CA ALA A 67 -3.21 15.68 7.66
C ALA A 67 -3.91 14.37 7.28
N ILE A 68 -3.96 13.41 8.21
CA ILE A 68 -4.69 12.14 8.03
C ILE A 68 -6.17 12.41 7.77
N ASP A 69 -6.82 13.22 8.60
CA ASP A 69 -8.25 13.51 8.47
C ASP A 69 -8.58 14.26 7.19
N ALA A 70 -7.76 15.26 6.84
CA ALA A 70 -7.93 16.01 5.60
C ALA A 70 -7.81 15.08 4.37
N TYR A 71 -6.82 14.20 4.37
CA TYR A 71 -6.61 13.23 3.31
C TYR A 71 -7.77 12.23 3.21
N LEU A 72 -8.18 11.60 4.31
CA LEU A 72 -9.24 10.58 4.30
C LEU A 72 -10.60 11.14 3.86
N ARG A 73 -10.90 12.39 4.21
CA ARG A 73 -12.12 13.08 3.75
C ARG A 73 -12.08 13.46 2.27
N ALA A 74 -10.89 13.66 1.71
CA ALA A 74 -10.74 14.02 0.30
C ALA A 74 -10.75 12.78 -0.61
N GLU A 75 -10.15 11.68 -0.17
CA GLU A 75 -9.87 10.51 -1.02
C GLU A 75 -10.73 9.28 -0.72
N GLU A 76 -11.28 9.19 0.49
CA GLU A 76 -12.10 8.06 0.95
C GLU A 76 -11.54 6.66 0.58
N PRO A 77 -10.26 6.34 0.84
CA PRO A 77 -9.60 5.12 0.35
C PRO A 77 -9.93 3.87 1.20
N TYR A 78 -11.18 3.73 1.64
CA TYR A 78 -11.58 2.73 2.63
C TYR A 78 -11.54 1.29 2.10
N ASP A 79 -11.51 1.13 0.79
CA ASP A 79 -11.43 -0.13 0.06
C ASP A 79 -10.00 -0.51 -0.34
N THR A 80 -8.99 0.23 0.14
CA THR A 80 -7.59 0.10 -0.27
C THR A 80 -6.72 -0.32 0.91
N ALA A 81 -5.87 -1.35 0.71
CA ALA A 81 -4.93 -1.78 1.73
C ALA A 81 -3.91 -0.68 2.02
N GLY A 82 -3.69 -0.37 3.29
CA GLY A 82 -2.82 0.73 3.70
C GLY A 82 -3.47 2.12 3.64
N SER A 83 -4.76 2.21 3.27
CA SER A 83 -5.52 3.47 3.26
C SER A 83 -4.86 4.57 2.43
N ALA A 84 -4.06 4.24 1.42
CA ALA A 84 -3.33 5.21 0.60
C ALA A 84 -3.27 4.74 -0.86
N LYS A 85 -3.46 5.67 -1.80
CA LYS A 85 -3.34 5.45 -3.25
C LYS A 85 -2.22 6.33 -3.80
N ALA A 86 -1.11 5.74 -4.25
CA ALA A 86 0.04 6.49 -4.76
C ALA A 86 -0.28 7.25 -6.06
N GLU A 87 -1.30 6.80 -6.80
CA GLU A 87 -1.77 7.39 -8.05
C GLU A 87 -2.66 8.63 -7.84
N SER A 88 -2.99 8.97 -6.59
CA SER A 88 -3.86 10.09 -6.21
C SER A 88 -3.21 10.91 -5.10
N LEU A 89 -3.96 11.54 -4.19
CA LEU A 89 -3.34 12.35 -3.13
C LEU A 89 -2.47 11.54 -2.15
N GLY A 90 -2.52 10.19 -2.20
CA GLY A 90 -1.75 9.33 -1.31
C GLY A 90 -0.24 9.46 -1.51
N ILE A 91 0.23 9.91 -2.69
CA ILE A 91 1.65 10.21 -2.92
C ILE A 91 2.19 11.27 -1.95
N ALA A 92 1.33 12.21 -1.53
CA ALA A 92 1.72 13.27 -0.59
C ALA A 92 2.01 12.72 0.82
N LEU A 93 1.49 11.54 1.16
CA LEU A 93 1.76 10.85 2.42
C LEU A 93 3.14 10.15 2.41
N MET A 94 3.73 9.95 1.24
CA MET A 94 4.97 9.21 1.07
C MET A 94 6.19 10.15 1.10
N GLU A 95 7.22 9.72 1.82
CA GLU A 95 8.55 10.32 1.83
C GLU A 95 9.38 9.80 0.65
N SER A 96 9.30 8.51 0.36
CA SER A 96 9.95 7.86 -0.77
C SER A 96 9.22 6.60 -1.21
N ILE A 97 9.38 6.24 -2.48
CA ILE A 97 8.99 4.96 -3.06
C ILE A 97 10.23 4.35 -3.69
N GLN A 98 10.51 3.09 -3.38
CA GLN A 98 11.62 2.33 -3.94
C GLN A 98 11.08 1.03 -4.53
N SER A 99 11.42 0.76 -5.79
CA SER A 99 11.09 -0.47 -6.48
C SER A 99 12.23 -0.81 -7.43
N ASP A 100 12.49 -2.11 -7.58
CA ASP A 100 13.46 -2.64 -8.54
C ASP A 100 12.76 -3.13 -9.83
N ASP A 101 11.50 -2.71 -10.04
CA ASP A 101 10.72 -2.98 -11.24
C ASP A 101 11.40 -2.35 -12.48
N PRO A 102 11.83 -3.15 -13.48
CA PRO A 102 12.41 -2.60 -14.70
C PRO A 102 11.34 -1.90 -15.55
N THR A 103 11.33 -0.57 -15.55
CA THR A 103 10.50 0.28 -16.43
C THR A 103 10.95 0.22 -17.89
#